data_AF-A0A7G2JWR1-F1
#
_entry.id   AF-A0A7G2JWR1-F1
#
_cell.length_a   1.000
_cell.length_b   1.000
_cell.length_c   1.000
_cell.angle_alpha   90.00
_cell.angle_beta   90.00
_cell.angle_gamma   90.00
#
_symmetry.space_group_name_H-M   'P 1'
#
loop_
_entity.id
_entity.type
_entity.pdbx_description
1 polymer ?
#
loop_
_entity_poly.entity_id
_entity_poly.type
_entity_poly.pdbx_seq_one_letter_code
_entity_poly.pdbx_strand_id
1 'polypeptide(L)'
;KTNADKSSSGATGKRAIAAGVYANAFATDSIAIGTRANINNYWGWQGHDAINSIAIGRQAQVENGRNSIALGANAEILHYQAFALSPDNSIAIGNGSKIIGANSAIAIGNKADVTAIDGGRGSAANNAIAIGNQATVRRSNSISLGKGVDTAGENSLSVISVQLVLPVVLTNN
;
A
#
# COMPACT_ATOMS: atom_id res chain seq x y z
N LYS A 1 17.73 -25.58 1.99
CA LYS A 1 18.44 -25.92 0.73
C LYS A 1 18.41 -24.68 -0.15
N THR A 2 19.58 -24.16 -0.49
CA THR A 2 19.82 -22.89 -1.17
C THR A 2 19.52 -23.01 -2.67
N ASN A 3 18.66 -22.15 -3.20
CA ASN A 3 18.31 -22.07 -4.63
C ASN A 3 19.53 -21.70 -5.48
N ALA A 4 20.15 -22.69 -6.11
CA ALA A 4 21.37 -22.53 -6.90
C ALA A 4 21.14 -22.16 -8.38
N ASP A 5 19.89 -22.10 -8.88
CA ASP A 5 19.61 -21.73 -10.27
C ASP A 5 18.85 -20.41 -10.38
N LYS A 6 19.60 -19.31 -10.49
CA LYS A 6 19.10 -17.94 -10.73
C LYS A 6 18.86 -17.70 -12.23
N SER A 7 17.81 -18.30 -12.78
CA SER A 7 17.14 -17.73 -13.96
C SER A 7 15.73 -17.27 -13.58
N SER A 8 15.68 -16.02 -13.11
CA SER A 8 14.52 -15.10 -13.05
C SER A 8 13.34 -15.35 -12.11
N SER A 9 13.51 -15.94 -10.92
CA SER A 9 12.65 -15.64 -9.76
C SER A 9 13.19 -16.17 -8.43
N GLY A 10 12.82 -15.54 -7.30
CA GLY A 10 13.10 -16.08 -5.95
C GLY A 10 13.60 -15.09 -4.91
N ALA A 11 14.08 -15.62 -3.78
CA ALA A 11 14.63 -14.85 -2.67
C ALA A 11 16.11 -14.56 -2.91
N THR A 12 16.44 -13.36 -3.41
CA THR A 12 17.82 -12.94 -3.68
C THR A 12 18.36 -11.98 -2.63
N GLY A 13 17.49 -11.33 -1.85
CA GLY A 13 17.87 -10.53 -0.70
C GLY A 13 18.41 -11.37 0.46
N LYS A 14 19.27 -10.77 1.31
CA LYS A 14 19.78 -11.45 2.51
C LYS A 14 18.62 -11.75 3.46
N ARG A 15 18.53 -13.00 3.96
CA ARG A 15 17.44 -13.49 4.85
C ARG A 15 16.03 -13.33 4.26
N ALA A 16 15.92 -13.16 2.95
CA ALA A 16 14.63 -12.99 2.28
C ALA A 16 13.87 -14.32 2.16
N ILE A 17 12.55 -14.23 2.05
CA ILE A 17 11.62 -15.34 1.81
C ILE A 17 10.87 -15.05 0.53
N ALA A 18 10.90 -15.99 -0.42
CA ALA A 18 10.09 -15.95 -1.63
C ALA A 18 9.37 -17.28 -1.80
N ALA A 19 8.04 -17.26 -1.84
CA ALA A 19 7.22 -18.46 -1.98
C ALA A 19 6.09 -18.24 -2.99
N GLY A 20 6.07 -19.04 -4.05
CA GLY A 20 5.07 -18.96 -5.12
C GLY A 20 5.70 -18.89 -6.51
N VAL A 21 4.91 -19.18 -7.54
CA VAL A 21 5.37 -19.16 -8.93
C VAL A 21 5.73 -17.72 -9.31
N TYR A 22 6.99 -17.49 -9.69
CA TYR A 22 7.56 -16.16 -9.98
C TYR A 22 7.53 -15.17 -8.80
N ALA A 23 7.49 -15.64 -7.55
CA ALA A 23 7.65 -14.76 -6.39
C ALA A 23 9.10 -14.24 -6.28
N ASN A 24 9.26 -12.95 -5.98
CA ASN A 24 10.53 -12.25 -5.97
C ASN A 24 10.70 -11.45 -4.67
N ALA A 25 11.74 -11.77 -3.91
CA ALA A 25 12.11 -11.04 -2.70
C ALA A 25 13.57 -10.59 -2.82
N PHE A 26 13.76 -9.40 -3.39
CA PHE A 26 15.11 -8.90 -3.73
C PHE A 26 15.75 -8.06 -2.61
N ALA A 27 14.95 -7.57 -1.67
CA ALA A 27 15.41 -6.75 -0.55
C ALA A 27 15.89 -7.58 0.65
N THR A 28 16.79 -7.01 1.45
CA THR A 28 17.20 -7.63 2.72
C THR A 28 16.00 -7.76 3.66
N ASP A 29 15.88 -8.91 4.34
CA ASP A 29 14.78 -9.25 5.26
C ASP A 29 13.37 -9.20 4.65
N SER A 30 13.27 -9.26 3.32
CA SER A 30 11.97 -9.14 2.64
C SER A 30 11.22 -10.46 2.51
N ILE A 31 9.89 -10.38 2.49
CA ILE A 31 9.00 -11.55 2.40
C ILE A 31 8.02 -11.37 1.24
N ALA A 32 8.20 -12.11 0.16
CA ALA A 32 7.29 -12.16 -0.98
C ALA A 32 6.56 -13.51 -1.07
N ILE A 33 5.24 -13.54 -0.86
CA ILE A 33 4.46 -14.77 -0.89
C ILE A 33 3.27 -14.63 -1.83
N GLY A 34 3.18 -15.49 -2.84
CA GLY A 34 2.11 -15.50 -3.82
C GLY A 34 2.65 -15.55 -5.25
N THR A 35 1.82 -16.02 -6.18
CA THR A 35 2.20 -16.03 -7.60
C THR A 35 2.47 -14.61 -8.07
N ARG A 36 3.69 -14.34 -8.56
CA ARG A 36 4.18 -13.02 -8.98
C ARG A 36 4.20 -11.96 -7.86
N ALA A 37 4.19 -12.34 -6.59
CA ALA A 37 4.47 -11.38 -5.51
C ALA A 37 5.88 -10.82 -5.68
N ASN A 38 6.08 -9.52 -5.52
CA ASN A 38 7.32 -8.85 -5.92
C ASN A 38 7.75 -7.78 -4.92
N ILE A 39 8.94 -7.91 -4.38
CA ILE A 39 9.63 -6.87 -3.60
C ILE A 39 10.93 -6.56 -4.32
N ASN A 40 11.07 -5.31 -4.78
CA ASN A 40 12.20 -4.89 -5.59
C ASN A 40 12.84 -3.59 -5.09
N ASN A 41 14.10 -3.40 -5.50
CA ASN A 41 15.04 -2.39 -5.00
C ASN A 41 15.45 -1.36 -6.06
N TYR A 42 14.90 -1.46 -7.27
CA TYR A 42 15.46 -0.80 -8.43
C TYR A 42 14.38 -0.18 -9.30
N TRP A 43 14.47 1.14 -9.43
CA TRP A 43 13.92 1.88 -10.55
C TRP A 43 14.91 2.97 -10.98
N GLY A 44 15.53 2.81 -12.15
CA GLY A 44 16.57 3.71 -12.67
C GLY A 44 17.93 3.55 -12.00
N TRP A 45 18.63 4.66 -11.75
CA TRP A 45 19.98 4.69 -11.16
C TRP A 45 20.00 4.81 -9.63
N GLN A 46 18.83 4.92 -9.00
CA GLN A 46 18.69 5.11 -7.56
C GLN A 46 18.36 3.76 -6.91
N GLY A 47 19.31 3.21 -6.17
CA GLY A 47 19.10 2.01 -5.36
C GLY A 47 18.45 2.38 -4.03
N HIS A 48 17.14 2.19 -3.91
CA HIS A 48 16.44 2.37 -2.64
C HIS A 48 15.93 1.00 -2.18
N ASP A 49 16.77 0.29 -1.40
CA ASP A 49 16.47 -1.07 -0.96
C ASP A 49 15.19 -1.11 -0.12
N ALA A 50 14.21 -1.93 -0.52
CA ALA A 50 12.91 -2.10 0.14
C ALA A 50 13.02 -3.01 1.38
N ILE A 51 14.03 -2.75 2.21
CA ILE A 51 14.43 -3.56 3.37
C ILE A 51 13.24 -3.79 4.32
N ASN A 52 13.16 -4.99 4.92
CA ASN A 52 12.12 -5.40 5.87
C ASN A 52 10.69 -5.39 5.32
N SER A 53 10.51 -5.38 4.00
CA SER A 53 9.17 -5.27 3.41
C SER A 53 8.50 -6.62 3.22
N ILE A 54 7.18 -6.58 3.17
CA ILE A 54 6.32 -7.74 3.07
C ILE A 54 5.33 -7.52 1.91
N ALA A 55 5.27 -8.48 0.98
CA ALA A 55 4.34 -8.51 -0.14
C ALA A 55 3.67 -9.89 -0.18
N ILE A 56 2.41 -9.97 0.24
CA ILE A 56 1.68 -11.24 0.35
C ILE A 56 0.40 -11.16 -0.47
N GLY A 57 0.31 -11.98 -1.51
CA GLY A 57 -0.83 -12.05 -2.43
C GLY A 57 -0.38 -12.24 -3.87
N ARG A 58 -1.29 -12.73 -4.72
CA ARG A 58 -1.05 -12.81 -6.17
C ARG A 58 -0.79 -11.40 -6.71
N GLN A 59 0.39 -11.17 -7.30
CA GLN A 59 0.84 -9.85 -7.78
C GLN A 59 0.88 -8.75 -6.69
N ALA A 60 1.01 -9.10 -5.41
CA ALA A 60 1.31 -8.07 -4.39
C ALA A 60 2.69 -7.46 -4.66
N GLN A 61 2.82 -6.15 -4.52
CA GLN A 61 4.04 -5.43 -4.89
C GLN A 61 4.44 -4.39 -3.84
N VAL A 62 5.72 -4.42 -3.46
CA VAL A 62 6.39 -3.32 -2.76
C VAL A 62 7.60 -2.90 -3.59
N GLU A 63 7.68 -1.63 -3.90
CA GLU A 63 8.75 -1.03 -4.71
C GLU A 63 9.37 0.13 -3.96
N ASN A 64 10.65 -0.02 -3.60
CA ASN A 64 11.46 0.99 -2.92
C ASN A 64 10.84 1.57 -1.63
N GLY A 65 9.86 0.91 -1.02
CA GLY A 65 9.31 1.28 0.29
C GLY A 65 9.95 0.41 1.37
N ARG A 66 10.72 0.98 2.30
CA ARG A 66 11.25 0.27 3.47
C ARG A 66 10.16 0.00 4.49
N ASN A 67 10.32 -1.08 5.26
CA ASN A 67 9.41 -1.46 6.35
C ASN A 67 7.92 -1.46 5.92
N SER A 68 7.65 -1.77 4.65
CA SER A 68 6.33 -1.59 4.05
C SER A 68 5.60 -2.92 3.90
N ILE A 69 4.28 -2.92 4.00
CA ILE A 69 3.45 -4.13 4.00
C ILE A 69 2.36 -4.02 2.95
N ALA A 70 2.48 -4.76 1.85
CA ALA A 70 1.43 -4.97 0.87
C ALA A 70 0.80 -6.36 1.08
N LEU A 71 -0.47 -6.42 1.49
CA LEU A 71 -1.20 -7.66 1.78
C LEU A 71 -2.52 -7.71 1.02
N GLY A 72 -2.60 -8.58 0.02
CA GLY A 72 -3.78 -8.77 -0.83
C GLY A 72 -3.38 -9.02 -2.27
N ALA A 73 -4.27 -9.65 -3.04
CA ALA A 73 -4.03 -9.79 -4.48
C ALA A 73 -4.00 -8.41 -5.14
N ASN A 74 -2.95 -8.11 -5.91
CA ASN A 74 -2.70 -6.80 -6.52
C ASN A 74 -2.59 -5.63 -5.50
N ALA A 75 -2.24 -5.89 -4.23
CA ALA A 75 -1.93 -4.80 -3.30
C ALA A 75 -0.58 -4.17 -3.70
N GLU A 76 -0.53 -2.84 -3.78
CA GLU A 76 0.60 -2.09 -4.34
C GLU A 76 1.08 -1.00 -3.38
N ILE A 77 2.39 -0.97 -3.12
CA ILE A 77 3.10 0.15 -2.50
C ILE A 77 4.23 0.52 -3.45
N LEU A 78 4.12 1.67 -4.12
CA LEU A 78 4.97 2.05 -5.24
C LEU A 78 5.70 3.36 -5.01
N HIS A 79 6.95 3.41 -5.43
CA HIS A 79 7.71 4.64 -5.54
C HIS A 79 7.17 5.54 -6.65
N TYR A 80 7.23 6.86 -6.42
CA TYR A 80 6.82 7.83 -7.42
C TYR A 80 8.04 8.51 -8.04
N GLN A 81 8.47 7.98 -9.20
CA GLN A 81 9.72 8.37 -9.87
C GLN A 81 9.79 9.86 -10.20
N ALA A 82 8.69 10.45 -10.67
CA ALA A 82 8.68 11.84 -11.14
C ALA A 82 9.19 12.84 -10.10
N PHE A 83 9.05 12.52 -8.80
CA PHE A 83 9.49 13.37 -7.70
C PHE A 83 10.34 12.62 -6.67
N ALA A 84 10.88 11.44 -7.05
CA ALA A 84 11.68 10.58 -6.19
C ALA A 84 11.07 10.32 -4.79
N LEU A 85 9.75 10.10 -4.73
CA LEU A 85 9.05 9.91 -3.45
C LEU A 85 9.01 8.43 -3.07
N SER A 86 9.56 8.10 -1.90
CA SER A 86 9.61 6.74 -1.37
C SER A 86 8.47 6.49 -0.38
N PRO A 87 7.68 5.41 -0.57
CA PRO A 87 6.54 5.11 0.28
C PRO A 87 6.96 4.32 1.55
N ASP A 88 8.04 4.72 2.21
CA ASP A 88 8.55 3.99 3.39
C ASP A 88 7.50 3.95 4.52
N ASN A 89 7.56 2.90 5.34
CA ASN A 89 6.68 2.65 6.48
C ASN A 89 5.18 2.57 6.12
N SER A 90 4.86 2.20 4.88
CA SER A 90 3.48 2.20 4.39
C SER A 90 2.82 0.84 4.49
N ILE A 91 1.49 0.84 4.63
CA ILE A 91 0.68 -0.37 4.83
C ILE A 91 -0.49 -0.35 3.85
N ALA A 92 -0.47 -1.23 2.85
CA ALA A 92 -1.56 -1.44 1.90
C ALA A 92 -2.17 -2.83 2.10
N ILE A 93 -3.40 -2.92 2.60
CA ILE A 93 -4.09 -4.18 2.90
C ILE A 93 -5.43 -4.23 2.16
N GLY A 94 -5.57 -5.16 1.23
CA GLY A 94 -6.79 -5.39 0.48
C GLY A 94 -6.53 -5.74 -0.98
N ASN A 95 -7.50 -6.38 -1.64
CA ASN A 95 -7.37 -6.61 -3.07
C ASN A 95 -7.35 -5.28 -3.83
N GLY A 96 -6.27 -5.02 -4.56
CA GLY A 96 -6.08 -3.77 -5.31
C GLY A 96 -5.86 -2.53 -4.45
N SER A 97 -5.59 -2.65 -3.14
CA SER A 97 -5.23 -1.49 -2.31
C SER A 97 -3.91 -0.88 -2.78
N LYS A 98 -3.77 0.44 -2.70
CA LYS A 98 -2.71 1.16 -3.39
C LYS A 98 -2.17 2.31 -2.55
N ILE A 99 -0.84 2.44 -2.54
CA ILE A 99 -0.11 3.59 -2.01
C ILE A 99 0.96 3.97 -3.03
N ILE A 100 0.99 5.23 -3.46
CA ILE A 100 1.99 5.72 -4.41
C ILE A 100 2.72 6.94 -3.84
N GLY A 101 4.02 6.80 -3.65
CA GLY A 101 4.93 7.87 -3.21
C GLY A 101 4.69 8.39 -1.79
N ALA A 102 3.65 7.93 -1.09
CA ALA A 102 3.27 8.43 0.22
C ALA A 102 4.00 7.69 1.34
N ASN A 103 4.77 8.43 2.14
CA ASN A 103 5.45 7.92 3.31
C ASN A 103 4.49 7.77 4.50
N SER A 104 4.68 6.72 5.29
CA SER A 104 3.89 6.44 6.50
C SER A 104 2.38 6.41 6.25
N ALA A 105 2.00 5.98 5.05
CA ALA A 105 0.61 5.94 4.58
C ALA A 105 -0.05 4.59 4.88
N ILE A 106 -1.36 4.60 5.10
CA ILE A 106 -2.15 3.40 5.39
C ILE A 106 -3.35 3.34 4.44
N ALA A 107 -3.46 2.27 3.65
CA ALA A 107 -4.58 2.00 2.76
C ALA A 107 -5.16 0.62 3.07
N ILE A 108 -6.31 0.56 3.76
CA ILE A 108 -6.94 -0.70 4.18
C ILE A 108 -8.34 -0.81 3.57
N GLY A 109 -8.53 -1.78 2.68
CA GLY A 109 -9.79 -2.08 2.01
C GLY A 109 -9.59 -2.49 0.56
N ASN A 110 -10.58 -3.17 -0.03
CA ASN A 110 -10.56 -3.44 -1.46
C ASN A 110 -10.51 -2.12 -2.24
N LYS A 111 -9.47 -1.94 -3.06
CA LYS A 111 -9.20 -0.71 -3.82
C LYS A 111 -9.11 0.57 -2.98
N ALA A 112 -8.74 0.47 -1.69
CA ALA A 112 -8.37 1.66 -0.91
C ALA A 112 -7.12 2.30 -1.53
N ASP A 113 -7.09 3.63 -1.63
CA ASP A 113 -6.07 4.36 -2.38
C ASP A 113 -5.51 5.53 -1.56
N VAL A 114 -4.20 5.56 -1.39
CA VAL A 114 -3.47 6.73 -0.89
C VAL A 114 -2.47 7.15 -1.94
N THR A 115 -2.93 8.04 -2.81
CA THR A 115 -2.13 8.60 -3.90
C THR A 115 -2.37 10.09 -3.94
N ALA A 116 -1.29 10.87 -3.83
CA ALA A 116 -1.32 12.28 -4.13
C ALA A 116 -0.54 12.54 -5.42
N ILE A 117 -1.28 12.85 -6.48
CA ILE A 117 -0.73 13.48 -7.67
C ILE A 117 -1.45 14.80 -7.80
N ASP A 118 -1.09 15.75 -6.94
CA ASP A 118 -1.61 17.11 -6.98
C ASP A 118 -1.08 17.84 -8.22
N GLY A 119 -1.78 17.76 -9.36
CA GLY A 119 -1.61 18.66 -10.50
C GLY A 119 -0.18 18.86 -11.03
N GLY A 120 0.72 17.90 -10.82
CA GLY A 120 2.14 18.02 -11.19
C GLY A 120 3.07 18.65 -10.14
N ARG A 121 2.67 18.77 -8.86
CA ARG A 121 3.47 19.38 -7.78
C ARG A 121 4.26 18.41 -6.90
N GLY A 122 4.20 17.10 -7.14
CA GLY A 122 5.03 16.15 -6.40
C GLY A 122 4.76 16.07 -4.90
N SER A 123 3.60 16.53 -4.44
CA SER A 123 3.20 16.36 -3.05
C SER A 123 2.68 14.94 -2.89
N ALA A 124 3.34 14.15 -2.04
CA ALA A 124 2.87 12.84 -1.60
C ALA A 124 1.81 12.99 -0.50
N ALA A 125 0.85 12.05 -0.39
CA ALA A 125 -0.15 11.99 0.69
C ALA A 125 0.49 11.42 1.97
N ASN A 126 1.56 12.04 2.46
CA ASN A 126 2.30 11.53 3.61
C ASN A 126 1.41 11.48 4.86
N ASN A 127 1.57 10.45 5.68
CA ASN A 127 0.78 10.22 6.89
C ASN A 127 -0.74 10.08 6.65
N ALA A 128 -1.16 9.82 5.41
CA ALA A 128 -2.57 9.66 5.08
C ALA A 128 -3.10 8.27 5.40
N ILE A 129 -4.38 8.19 5.76
CA ILE A 129 -5.04 6.95 6.17
C ILE A 129 -6.36 6.79 5.41
N ALA A 130 -6.42 5.86 4.47
CA ALA A 130 -7.64 5.44 3.78
C ALA A 130 -8.11 4.08 4.32
N ILE A 131 -9.26 4.04 5.00
CA ILE A 131 -9.85 2.80 5.52
C ILE A 131 -11.27 2.64 4.99
N GLY A 132 -11.46 1.65 4.12
CA GLY A 132 -12.74 1.32 3.51
C GLY A 132 -12.61 0.80 2.08
N ASN A 133 -13.65 0.11 1.59
CA ASN A 133 -13.72 -0.25 0.17
C ASN A 133 -13.73 1.03 -0.68
N GLN A 134 -12.75 1.20 -1.57
CA GLN A 134 -12.60 2.39 -2.41
C GLN A 134 -12.41 3.72 -1.65
N ALA A 135 -11.99 3.68 -0.37
CA ALA A 135 -11.62 4.90 0.34
C ALA A 135 -10.38 5.53 -0.31
N THR A 136 -10.34 6.86 -0.45
CA THR A 136 -9.26 7.58 -1.15
C THR A 136 -8.79 8.78 -0.34
N VAL A 137 -7.49 8.91 -0.08
CA VAL A 137 -6.90 10.16 0.46
C VAL A 137 -5.90 10.75 -0.54
N ARG A 138 -6.05 12.06 -0.82
CA ARG A 138 -5.22 12.78 -1.80
C ARG A 138 -4.21 13.75 -1.21
N ARG A 139 -4.20 13.93 0.11
CA ARG A 139 -3.44 14.97 0.79
C ARG A 139 -2.83 14.46 2.08
N SER A 140 -1.75 15.11 2.49
CA SER A 140 -1.02 14.74 3.70
C SER A 140 -1.85 14.90 4.97
N ASN A 141 -1.49 14.11 5.99
CA ASN A 141 -2.04 14.17 7.35
C ASN A 141 -3.57 14.06 7.39
N SER A 142 -4.15 13.28 6.48
CA SER A 142 -5.60 13.25 6.28
C SER A 142 -6.15 11.85 6.28
N ILE A 143 -7.42 11.72 6.63
CA ILE A 143 -8.06 10.44 6.90
C ILE A 143 -9.36 10.34 6.10
N SER A 144 -9.56 9.21 5.42
CA SER A 144 -10.84 8.79 4.85
C SER A 144 -11.29 7.51 5.54
N LEU A 145 -12.45 7.53 6.19
CA LEU A 145 -13.00 6.38 6.90
C LEU A 145 -14.40 6.05 6.38
N GLY A 146 -14.50 4.99 5.59
CA GLY A 146 -15.75 4.48 5.05
C GLY A 146 -15.67 4.10 3.57
N LYS A 147 -16.70 3.38 3.08
CA LYS A 147 -16.78 2.98 1.68
C LYS A 147 -16.90 4.21 0.77
N GLY A 148 -15.99 4.34 -0.20
CA GLY A 148 -16.01 5.40 -1.21
C GLY A 148 -15.77 6.81 -0.67
N VAL A 149 -15.30 6.95 0.58
CA VAL A 149 -14.97 8.26 1.15
C VAL A 149 -13.72 8.80 0.48
N ASP A 150 -13.74 10.09 0.18
CA ASP A 150 -12.69 10.77 -0.57
C ASP A 150 -12.26 12.06 0.17
N THR A 151 -11.05 12.06 0.71
CA THR A 151 -10.49 13.21 1.43
C THR A 151 -9.47 13.94 0.58
N ALA A 152 -9.82 15.16 0.16
CA ALA A 152 -9.01 16.01 -0.71
C ALA A 152 -8.39 17.24 -0.02
N GLY A 153 -8.68 17.48 1.26
CA GLY A 153 -8.07 18.55 2.07
C GLY A 153 -6.85 18.05 2.84
N GLU A 154 -5.86 18.91 3.07
CA GLU A 154 -4.75 18.62 4.00
C GLU A 154 -5.22 18.74 5.45
N ASN A 155 -4.65 17.95 6.36
CA ASN A 155 -5.00 17.94 7.79
C ASN A 155 -6.51 17.75 8.04
N SER A 156 -7.16 16.86 7.28
CA SER A 156 -8.62 16.72 7.30
C SER A 156 -9.09 15.28 7.52
N LEU A 157 -10.30 15.14 8.06
CA LEU A 157 -10.98 13.86 8.27
C LEU A 157 -12.31 13.87 7.53
N SER A 158 -12.50 12.92 6.62
CA SER A 158 -13.81 12.63 6.02
C SER A 158 -14.26 11.24 6.48
N VAL A 159 -15.54 11.14 6.80
CA VAL A 159 -16.19 9.90 7.25
C VAL A 159 -17.46 9.67 6.44
N ILE A 160 -17.89 8.42 6.30
CA ILE A 160 -19.23 8.14 5.76
C ILE A 160 -20.28 8.64 6.76
N SER A 161 -21.34 9.29 6.25
CA SER A 161 -22.50 9.60 7.08
C SER A 161 -23.23 8.31 7.44
N VAL A 162 -23.30 8.00 8.74
CA VAL A 162 -24.11 6.90 9.27
C VAL A 162 -25.38 7.51 9.86
N GLN A 163 -26.54 7.23 9.25
CA GLN A 163 -27.81 7.61 9.82
C GLN A 163 -28.13 6.68 11.00
N LEU A 164 -28.19 7.23 12.22
CA LEU A 164 -28.77 6.51 13.35
C LEU A 164 -30.28 6.40 13.13
N VAL A 165 -30.78 5.17 12.94
CA VAL A 165 -32.21 4.89 12.95
C VAL A 165 -32.60 4.54 14.38
N LEU A 166 -33.22 5.49 15.09
CA LEU A 166 -33.81 5.23 16.40
C LEU A 166 -35.11 4.41 16.22
N PRO A 167 -35.36 3.39 17.06
CA PRO A 167 -36.64 2.70 17.04
C PRO A 167 -37.75 3.69 17.39
N VAL A 168 -38.78 3.76 16.54
CA VAL A 168 -40.02 4.48 16.86
C VAL A 168 -40.75 3.67 17.92
N VAL A 169 -40.75 4.16 19.16
CA VAL A 169 -41.63 3.62 20.21
C VAL A 169 -43.02 4.21 19.95
N LEU A 170 -43.89 3.43 19.32
CA LEU A 170 -45.33 3.73 19.30
C LEU A 170 -45.89 3.40 20.68
N THR A 171 -46.10 4.42 21.51
CA THR A 171 -46.94 4.28 22.70
C THR A 171 -48.39 4.28 22.25
N ASN A 172 -49.06 3.13 22.31
CA ASN A 172 -50.50 3.06 22.18
C ASN A 172 -51.12 3.72 23.42
N ASN A 173 -51.83 4.83 23.22
CA ASN A 173 -52.74 5.41 24.20
C ASN A 173 -54.09 4.71 24.16
#